data_AF-A0AA42XK68-F1
#
_entry.id   AF-A0AA42XK68-F1
#
_cell.length_a   1.000
_cell.length_b   1.000
_cell.length_c   1.000
_cell.angle_alpha   90.00
_cell.angle_beta   90.00
_cell.angle_gamma   90.00
#
_symmetry.space_group_name_H-M   'P 1'
#
loop_
_entity.id
_entity.type
_entity.pdbx_description
1 polymer ?
#
loop_
_entity_poly.entity_id
_entity_poly.type
_entity_poly.pdbx_seq_one_letter_code
_entity_poly.pdbx_strand_id
1 'polypeptide(L)'
;MKWIFGVAAMAACANLWASASPLASPCVLTVGAVVGTHPTLEVAALLEAAPTKDEFQTSEQHVANVKQFLATLPAQVQGGQLCVSPIADQKLFDYDADAQVLWANVEEASGTRIFRSTVGQITVRDVVSDEWDRAVDDRVLTNAMGVQVAGINSTSKSASVGFTTDQMNDLHKSLPYHRFKSAFPSRALAIPIDSDAARDVKPHAAIVYQYRLRDPFVARGTDVHAATIDAPVSIAVEKVVVLADLVAVGVIDLRDGKVLAAKPMSVSVK
;
A
#
# COMPACT_ATOMS: atom_id res chain seq x y z
N MET A 1 62.97 -4.47 2.48
CA MET A 1 62.52 -3.08 2.72
C MET A 1 61.05 -3.13 3.06
N LYS A 2 60.70 -2.73 4.29
CA LYS A 2 59.34 -2.48 4.78
C LYS A 2 58.73 -1.33 3.99
N TRP A 3 57.47 -1.41 3.56
CA TRP A 3 56.51 -0.31 3.67
C TRP A 3 55.10 -0.91 3.83
N ILE A 4 54.59 -0.74 5.05
CA ILE A 4 53.22 -0.98 5.48
C ILE A 4 52.50 0.36 5.28
N PHE A 5 51.50 0.38 4.41
CA PHE A 5 50.42 1.37 4.35
C PHE A 5 49.20 0.57 3.91
N GLY A 6 48.04 0.57 4.56
CA GLY A 6 47.54 1.36 5.65
C GLY A 6 46.06 1.02 5.67
N VAL A 7 45.71 -0.04 6.39
CA VAL A 7 44.32 -0.45 6.64
C VAL A 7 43.74 0.58 7.62
N ALA A 8 43.39 1.75 7.10
CA ALA A 8 42.80 2.84 7.87
C ALA A 8 42.12 3.86 6.94
N ALA A 9 41.23 3.39 6.07
CA ALA A 9 40.33 4.27 5.32
C ALA A 9 38.93 3.68 5.04
N MET A 10 38.67 2.42 5.43
CA MET A 10 37.34 1.78 5.29
C MET A 10 36.57 1.64 6.62
N ALA A 11 36.94 2.41 7.64
CA ALA A 11 36.21 2.44 8.92
C ALA A 11 35.61 3.83 9.24
N ALA A 12 35.81 4.84 8.39
CA ALA A 12 35.35 6.22 8.62
C ALA A 12 34.18 6.65 7.71
N CYS A 13 33.73 5.81 6.77
CA CYS A 13 32.56 6.08 5.93
C CYS A 13 31.37 5.14 6.19
N ALA A 14 31.46 4.27 7.20
CA ALA A 14 30.38 3.33 7.55
C ALA A 14 29.33 3.93 8.52
N ASN A 15 29.53 5.16 9.00
CA ASN A 15 28.71 5.76 10.07
C ASN A 15 27.96 7.04 9.69
N LEU A 16 27.86 7.39 8.40
CA LEU A 16 27.09 8.57 7.96
C LEU A 16 25.76 8.22 7.31
N TRP A 17 25.52 6.95 6.99
CA TRP A 17 24.28 6.47 6.38
C TRP A 17 23.91 5.10 6.99
N ALA A 18 23.81 5.04 8.32
CA ALA A 18 22.73 4.22 8.86
C ALA A 18 21.45 4.99 8.52
N SER A 19 20.99 4.90 7.27
CA SER A 19 19.68 5.38 6.88
C SER A 19 18.72 4.75 7.87
N ALA A 20 18.17 5.58 8.77
CA ALA A 20 17.21 5.12 9.76
C ALA A 20 16.17 4.31 9.00
N SER A 21 15.91 3.07 9.45
CA SER A 21 14.94 2.19 8.80
C SER A 21 13.67 3.00 8.51
N PRO A 22 13.06 2.89 7.31
CA PRO A 22 11.83 3.61 6.99
C PRO A 22 10.76 3.46 8.09
N LEU A 23 10.75 2.29 8.74
CA LEU A 23 9.87 1.91 9.86
C LEU A 23 10.13 2.64 11.19
N ALA A 24 11.24 3.38 11.30
CA ALA A 24 11.56 4.17 12.48
C ALA A 24 10.86 5.55 12.47
N SER A 25 10.47 6.04 11.30
CA SER A 25 9.90 7.39 11.13
C SER A 25 8.37 7.33 11.15
N PRO A 26 7.69 8.11 12.01
CA PRO A 26 6.24 8.12 12.04
C PRO A 26 5.66 8.76 10.77
N CYS A 27 4.60 8.18 10.23
CA CYS A 27 3.79 8.83 9.22
C CYS A 27 2.46 9.30 9.81
N VAL A 28 2.30 10.62 9.88
CA VAL A 28 1.06 11.28 10.27
C VAL A 28 0.70 12.30 9.20
N LEU A 29 -0.41 12.08 8.51
CA LEU A 29 -0.84 12.93 7.41
C LEU A 29 -1.41 14.24 7.92
N THR A 30 -0.54 15.23 8.05
CA THR A 30 -0.89 16.63 8.36
C THR A 30 -0.40 17.51 7.22
N VAL A 31 -1.28 18.35 6.66
CA VAL A 31 -0.93 19.24 5.53
C VAL A 31 0.31 20.08 5.86
N GLY A 32 1.29 20.08 4.96
CA GLY A 32 2.57 20.77 5.10
C GLY A 32 3.65 19.99 5.85
N ALA A 33 3.32 18.90 6.54
CA ALA A 33 4.32 18.02 7.16
C ALA A 33 5.08 17.23 6.09
N VAL A 34 6.28 16.75 6.44
CA VAL A 34 7.08 15.84 5.61
C VAL A 34 6.92 14.43 6.15
N VAL A 35 6.51 13.50 5.29
CA VAL A 35 6.29 12.09 5.64
C VAL A 35 6.90 11.17 4.60
N GLY A 36 7.25 9.96 5.03
CA GLY A 36 7.66 8.86 4.15
C GLY A 36 6.58 7.78 4.06
N THR A 37 6.74 6.90 3.07
CA THR A 37 5.99 5.64 2.97
C THR A 37 6.80 4.49 3.56
N HIS A 38 6.11 3.46 3.99
CA HIS A 38 6.70 2.25 4.57
C HIS A 38 6.59 1.11 3.56
N PRO A 39 7.69 0.40 3.26
CA PRO A 39 7.64 -0.78 2.40
C PRO A 39 6.76 -1.85 3.04
N THR A 40 5.69 -2.27 2.36
CA THR A 40 4.73 -3.22 2.94
C THR A 40 5.37 -4.60 3.11
N LEU A 41 6.32 -4.97 2.25
CA LEU A 41 7.07 -6.21 2.38
C LEU A 41 7.89 -6.26 3.69
N GLU A 42 8.53 -5.17 4.09
CA GLU A 42 9.26 -5.10 5.36
C GLU A 42 8.32 -5.16 6.56
N VAL A 43 7.16 -4.47 6.48
CA VAL A 43 6.12 -4.56 7.51
C VAL A 43 5.60 -5.99 7.64
N ALA A 44 5.34 -6.67 6.53
CA ALA A 44 4.88 -8.06 6.52
C ALA A 44 5.91 -9.01 7.14
N ALA A 45 7.20 -8.82 6.85
CA ALA A 45 8.29 -9.60 7.44
C ALA A 45 8.33 -9.47 8.98
N LEU A 46 8.13 -8.26 9.52
CA LEU A 46 8.03 -8.06 10.97
C LEU A 46 6.84 -8.81 11.60
N LEU A 47 5.76 -8.99 10.83
CA LEU A 47 4.52 -9.61 11.28
C LEU A 47 4.49 -11.12 11.07
N GLU A 48 5.50 -11.74 10.47
CA GLU A 48 5.54 -13.19 10.26
C GLU A 48 5.50 -13.98 11.57
N ALA A 49 6.10 -13.44 12.63
CA ALA A 49 6.12 -14.04 13.96
C ALA A 49 4.88 -13.69 14.80
N ALA A 50 3.86 -13.04 14.22
CA ALA A 50 2.64 -12.72 14.93
C ALA A 50 1.97 -13.99 15.45
N PRO A 51 1.55 -14.01 16.73
CA PRO A 51 0.91 -15.18 17.30
C PRO A 51 -0.43 -15.43 16.62
N THR A 52 -0.67 -16.66 16.18
CA THR A 52 -1.99 -17.11 15.73
C THR A 52 -2.77 -17.65 16.91
N LYS A 53 -4.09 -17.45 16.94
CA LYS A 53 -4.93 -18.01 17.99
C LYS A 53 -4.94 -19.54 17.88
N ASP A 54 -4.50 -20.19 18.94
CA ASP A 54 -4.56 -21.64 19.09
C ASP A 54 -5.95 -22.10 19.56
N GLU A 55 -6.37 -23.31 19.18
CA GLU A 55 -7.69 -23.85 19.52
C GLU A 55 -7.89 -24.08 21.03
N PHE A 56 -6.81 -24.26 21.79
CA PHE A 56 -6.82 -24.40 23.24
C PHE A 56 -6.58 -23.08 23.99
N GLN A 57 -6.40 -21.99 23.25
CA GLN A 57 -6.18 -20.66 23.82
C GLN A 57 -7.48 -19.87 23.98
N THR A 58 -7.70 -19.29 25.16
CA THR A 58 -8.85 -18.38 25.37
C THR A 58 -8.66 -17.08 24.56
N SER A 59 -9.76 -16.41 24.21
CA SER A 59 -9.66 -15.12 23.49
C SER A 59 -8.87 -14.07 24.28
N GLU A 60 -8.98 -14.05 25.61
CA GLU A 60 -8.23 -13.12 26.47
C GLU A 60 -6.73 -13.42 26.47
N GLN A 61 -6.35 -14.71 26.54
CA GLN A 61 -4.95 -15.12 26.43
C GLN A 61 -4.37 -14.73 25.07
N HIS A 62 -5.15 -14.91 24.00
CA HIS A 62 -4.72 -14.53 22.66
C HIS A 62 -4.49 -13.03 22.53
N VAL A 63 -5.44 -12.21 23.02
CA VAL A 63 -5.31 -10.74 23.05
C VAL A 63 -4.09 -10.31 23.86
N ALA A 64 -3.80 -10.97 24.99
CA ALA A 64 -2.62 -10.68 25.80
C ALA A 64 -1.31 -11.01 25.04
N ASN A 65 -1.25 -12.15 24.35
CA ASN A 65 -0.10 -12.54 23.53
C ASN A 65 0.13 -11.57 22.37
N VAL A 66 -0.95 -11.18 21.68
CA VAL A 66 -0.90 -10.16 20.61
C VAL A 66 -0.36 -8.84 21.15
N LYS A 67 -0.84 -8.39 22.32
CA LYS A 67 -0.34 -7.17 22.95
C LYS A 67 1.15 -7.25 23.31
N GLN A 68 1.62 -8.39 23.81
CA GLN A 68 3.04 -8.62 24.09
C GLN A 68 3.88 -8.63 22.81
N PHE A 69 3.39 -9.27 21.75
CA PHE A 69 4.04 -9.28 20.45
C PHE A 69 4.14 -7.86 19.87
N LEU A 70 3.04 -7.09 19.86
CA LEU A 70 3.08 -5.71 19.37
C LEU A 70 4.11 -4.86 20.13
N ALA A 71 4.28 -5.08 21.45
CA ALA A 71 5.25 -4.35 22.25
C ALA A 71 6.72 -4.62 21.85
N THR A 72 7.01 -5.69 21.10
CA THR A 72 8.37 -5.96 20.56
C THR A 72 8.63 -5.25 19.24
N LEU A 73 7.60 -4.73 18.57
CA LEU A 73 7.71 -4.08 17.27
C LEU A 73 8.16 -2.61 17.40
N PRO A 74 8.64 -1.97 16.32
CA PRO A 74 8.94 -0.54 16.32
C PRO A 74 7.75 0.32 16.77
N ALA A 75 8.02 1.42 17.48
CA ALA A 75 6.98 2.28 18.06
C ALA A 75 5.94 2.77 17.02
N GLN A 76 6.35 3.00 15.77
CA GLN A 76 5.44 3.48 14.71
C GLN A 76 4.46 2.41 14.26
N VAL A 77 4.90 1.15 14.26
CA VAL A 77 4.07 -0.02 13.99
C VAL A 77 3.05 -0.21 15.11
N GLN A 78 3.44 0.01 16.36
CA GLN A 78 2.54 -0.02 17.52
C GLN A 78 1.51 1.13 17.49
N GLY A 79 1.98 2.34 17.19
CA GLY A 79 1.21 3.58 17.28
C GLY A 79 0.25 3.83 16.11
N GLY A 80 0.25 2.98 15.08
CA GLY A 80 -0.59 3.20 13.90
C GLY A 80 -0.16 4.41 13.06
N GLN A 81 1.15 4.63 12.99
CA GLN A 81 1.78 5.74 12.28
C GLN A 81 2.48 5.21 11.03
N LEU A 82 1.85 4.26 10.35
CA LEU A 82 2.34 3.67 9.11
C LEU A 82 1.63 4.29 7.92
N CYS A 83 2.29 4.29 6.78
CA CYS A 83 1.76 4.83 5.53
C CYS A 83 2.14 3.95 4.36
N VAL A 84 1.18 3.71 3.48
CA VAL A 84 1.33 2.97 2.24
C VAL A 84 0.96 3.86 1.07
N SER A 85 1.67 3.76 -0.04
CA SER A 85 1.31 4.36 -1.32
C SER A 85 1.06 3.24 -2.33
N PRO A 86 0.08 3.39 -3.25
CA PRO A 86 0.04 2.52 -4.41
C PRO A 86 1.32 2.69 -5.24
N ILE A 87 1.63 1.70 -6.06
CA ILE A 87 2.64 1.82 -7.12
C ILE A 87 2.33 3.08 -7.93
N ALA A 88 3.34 3.92 -8.15
CA ALA A 88 3.17 5.23 -8.75
C ALA A 88 2.49 5.13 -10.13
N ASP A 89 1.32 5.76 -10.25
CA ASP A 89 0.58 5.87 -11.51
C ASP A 89 0.04 7.30 -11.68
N GLN A 90 0.58 7.99 -12.69
CA GLN A 90 0.20 9.35 -13.03
C GLN A 90 -1.24 9.49 -13.56
N LYS A 91 -1.86 8.38 -13.98
CA LYS A 91 -3.25 8.36 -14.43
C LYS A 91 -4.24 8.58 -13.29
N LEU A 92 -3.80 8.39 -12.05
CA LEU A 92 -4.59 8.67 -10.85
C LEU A 92 -4.77 10.18 -10.61
N PHE A 93 -4.06 11.04 -11.33
CA PHE A 93 -4.10 12.48 -11.14
C PHE A 93 -4.64 13.22 -12.37
N ASP A 94 -5.57 14.14 -12.14
CA ASP A 94 -6.11 15.03 -13.17
C ASP A 94 -6.19 16.45 -12.65
N TYR A 95 -5.82 17.42 -13.49
CA TYR A 95 -5.90 18.83 -13.14
C TYR A 95 -7.08 19.48 -13.86
N ASP A 96 -7.90 20.17 -13.09
CA ASP A 96 -8.98 21.04 -13.57
C ASP A 96 -8.50 22.49 -13.45
N ALA A 97 -8.21 23.12 -14.59
CA ALA A 97 -7.71 24.48 -14.65
C ALA A 97 -8.79 25.53 -14.38
N ASP A 98 -10.05 25.22 -14.68
CA ASP A 98 -11.18 26.14 -14.46
C ASP A 98 -11.51 26.21 -12.95
N ALA A 99 -11.43 25.07 -12.27
CA ALA A 99 -11.61 24.98 -10.82
C ALA A 99 -10.33 25.26 -10.01
N GLN A 100 -9.16 25.24 -10.66
CA GLN A 100 -7.83 25.27 -10.02
C GLN A 100 -7.66 24.17 -8.97
N VAL A 101 -8.00 22.93 -9.36
CA VAL A 101 -7.98 21.75 -8.48
C VAL A 101 -7.19 20.62 -9.13
N LEU A 102 -6.25 20.05 -8.36
CA LEU A 102 -5.66 18.74 -8.65
C LEU A 102 -6.51 17.66 -7.99
N TRP A 103 -7.07 16.76 -8.79
CA TRP A 103 -7.85 15.62 -8.37
C TRP A 103 -6.98 14.39 -8.25
N ALA A 104 -7.12 13.64 -7.16
CA ALA A 104 -6.43 12.37 -6.94
C ALA A 104 -7.43 11.21 -6.81
N ASN A 105 -7.31 10.19 -7.65
CA ASN A 105 -8.23 9.05 -7.75
C ASN A 105 -7.98 8.02 -6.65
N VAL A 106 -8.57 8.25 -5.48
CA VAL A 106 -8.42 7.39 -4.30
C VAL A 106 -9.12 6.05 -4.47
N GLU A 107 -10.22 6.00 -5.21
CA GLU A 107 -10.97 4.76 -5.41
C GLU A 107 -10.23 3.79 -6.33
N GLU A 108 -9.71 4.26 -7.47
CA GLU A 108 -8.95 3.43 -8.41
C GLU A 108 -7.60 2.97 -7.83
N ALA A 109 -7.01 3.76 -6.94
CA ALA A 109 -5.80 3.40 -6.20
C ALA A 109 -5.97 2.20 -5.24
N SER A 110 -7.20 1.69 -5.06
CA SER A 110 -7.51 0.52 -4.23
C SER A 110 -8.30 -0.56 -4.99
N GLY A 111 -7.82 -1.80 -4.95
CA GLY A 111 -8.51 -2.96 -5.54
C GLY A 111 -9.47 -3.62 -4.55
N THR A 112 -10.45 -4.40 -5.01
CA THR A 112 -11.20 -5.32 -4.12
C THR A 112 -10.60 -6.70 -4.18
N ARG A 113 -10.40 -7.32 -3.00
CA ARG A 113 -9.91 -8.69 -2.87
C ARG A 113 -10.64 -9.46 -1.77
N ILE A 114 -10.70 -10.77 -1.94
CA ILE A 114 -11.34 -11.71 -1.02
C ILE A 114 -10.28 -12.72 -0.58
N PHE A 115 -10.16 -12.89 0.73
CA PHE A 115 -9.23 -13.80 1.41
C PHE A 115 -10.03 -14.82 2.23
N ARG A 116 -9.51 -16.03 2.38
CA ARG A 116 -10.03 -17.05 3.29
C ARG A 116 -9.00 -17.36 4.37
N SER A 117 -9.17 -16.75 5.53
CA SER A 117 -8.32 -16.99 6.70
C SER A 117 -8.88 -18.11 7.59
N THR A 118 -8.11 -18.50 8.61
CA THR A 118 -8.57 -19.41 9.69
C THR A 118 -9.77 -18.86 10.46
N VAL A 119 -10.01 -17.55 10.43
CA VAL A 119 -11.19 -16.89 11.03
C VAL A 119 -12.34 -16.68 10.03
N GLY A 120 -12.21 -17.20 8.81
CA GLY A 120 -13.23 -17.15 7.76
C GLY A 120 -12.86 -16.24 6.58
N GLN A 121 -13.87 -15.95 5.76
CA GLN A 121 -13.71 -15.12 4.57
C GLN A 121 -13.64 -13.63 4.96
N ILE A 122 -12.62 -12.93 4.46
CA ILE A 122 -12.40 -11.49 4.66
C ILE A 122 -12.35 -10.81 3.30
N THR A 123 -13.16 -9.77 3.11
CA THR A 123 -13.13 -8.93 1.90
C THR A 123 -12.49 -7.59 2.25
N VAL A 124 -11.39 -7.25 1.57
CA VAL A 124 -10.66 -6.01 1.79
C VAL A 124 -10.57 -5.21 0.50
N ARG A 125 -10.28 -3.91 0.69
CA ARG A 125 -9.80 -3.02 -0.35
C ARG A 125 -8.30 -2.88 -0.17
N ASP A 126 -7.51 -3.34 -1.14
CA ASP A 126 -6.06 -3.41 -1.03
C ASP A 126 -5.33 -2.34 -1.84
N VAL A 127 -4.30 -1.76 -1.23
CA VAL A 127 -3.38 -0.80 -1.87
C VAL A 127 -2.06 -1.53 -2.11
N VAL A 128 -1.75 -1.77 -3.39
CA VAL A 128 -0.54 -2.49 -3.80
C VAL A 128 0.64 -1.54 -3.82
N SER A 129 1.62 -1.74 -2.94
CA SER A 129 2.80 -0.88 -2.84
C SER A 129 4.05 -1.51 -3.43
N ASP A 130 4.18 -2.83 -3.32
CA ASP A 130 5.40 -3.55 -3.72
C ASP A 130 5.02 -4.66 -4.72
N GLU A 131 5.76 -4.74 -5.82
CA GLU A 131 5.69 -5.84 -6.79
C GLU A 131 7.11 -6.35 -7.04
N TRP A 132 7.30 -7.67 -6.97
CA TRP A 132 8.56 -8.34 -7.26
C TRP A 132 8.31 -9.66 -8.01
N ASP A 133 9.39 -10.27 -8.51
CA ASP A 133 9.34 -11.54 -9.26
C ASP A 133 8.30 -11.54 -10.40
N ARG A 134 8.15 -10.40 -11.08
CA ARG A 134 7.23 -10.27 -12.22
C ARG A 134 7.84 -10.95 -13.46
N ALA A 135 7.24 -12.03 -13.91
CA ALA A 135 7.49 -12.63 -15.21
C ALA A 135 6.30 -12.36 -16.13
N VAL A 136 6.58 -11.98 -17.36
CA VAL A 136 5.58 -11.75 -18.41
C VAL A 136 6.01 -12.56 -19.62
N ASP A 137 5.17 -13.51 -20.01
CA ASP A 137 5.40 -14.37 -21.17
C ASP A 137 4.28 -14.19 -22.19
N ASP A 138 4.65 -14.01 -23.45
CA ASP A 138 3.70 -14.05 -24.56
C ASP A 138 3.31 -15.51 -24.84
N ARG A 139 2.01 -15.76 -24.95
CA ARG A 139 1.47 -17.06 -25.39
C ARG A 139 0.51 -16.88 -26.55
N VAL A 140 0.55 -17.79 -27.51
CA VAL A 140 -0.44 -17.79 -28.59
C VAL A 140 -1.65 -18.60 -28.15
N LEU A 141 -2.79 -17.94 -28.00
CA LEU A 141 -4.07 -18.57 -27.69
C LEU A 141 -4.79 -18.89 -28.99
N THR A 142 -5.27 -20.13 -29.14
CA THR A 142 -6.06 -20.53 -30.29
C THR A 142 -7.50 -20.74 -29.84
N ASN A 143 -8.45 -20.02 -30.43
CA ASN A 143 -9.87 -20.23 -30.12
C ASN A 143 -10.43 -21.50 -30.81
N ALA A 144 -11.66 -21.87 -30.48
CA ALA A 144 -12.33 -23.04 -31.07
C ALA A 144 -12.52 -22.99 -32.60
N MET A 145 -12.32 -21.83 -33.22
CA MET A 145 -12.37 -21.63 -34.68
C MET A 145 -10.97 -21.58 -35.32
N GLY A 146 -9.89 -21.85 -34.57
CA GLY A 146 -8.52 -21.85 -35.06
C GLY A 146 -7.87 -20.46 -35.17
N VAL A 147 -8.51 -19.40 -34.68
CA VAL A 147 -7.95 -18.04 -34.69
C VAL A 147 -6.94 -17.90 -33.56
N GLN A 148 -5.73 -17.48 -33.91
CA GLN A 148 -4.65 -17.20 -32.98
C GLN A 148 -4.74 -15.75 -32.47
N VAL A 149 -4.67 -15.59 -31.15
CA VAL A 149 -4.65 -14.31 -30.45
C VAL A 149 -3.42 -14.29 -29.56
N ALA A 150 -2.68 -13.18 -29.55
CA ALA A 150 -1.63 -12.95 -28.57
C ALA A 150 -2.27 -12.86 -27.18
N GLY A 151 -1.99 -13.84 -26.33
CA GLY A 151 -2.28 -13.83 -24.91
C GLY A 151 -1.05 -13.44 -24.12
N ILE A 152 -1.28 -12.86 -22.95
CA ILE A 152 -0.23 -12.57 -21.99
C ILE A 152 -0.44 -13.49 -20.81
N ASN A 153 0.63 -14.16 -20.39
CA ASN A 153 0.71 -14.80 -19.08
C ASN A 153 1.59 -13.92 -18.19
N SER A 154 1.09 -13.54 -17.01
CA SER A 154 1.89 -12.80 -16.04
C SER A 154 1.85 -13.51 -14.70
N THR A 155 3.02 -13.80 -14.15
CA THR A 155 3.16 -14.19 -12.74
C THR A 155 3.83 -13.05 -12.01
N SER A 156 3.34 -12.70 -10.84
CA SER A 156 4.03 -11.72 -9.98
C SER A 156 3.79 -12.01 -8.51
N LYS A 157 4.69 -11.51 -7.68
CA LYS A 157 4.53 -11.47 -6.25
C LYS A 157 4.30 -10.03 -5.82
N SER A 158 3.40 -9.82 -4.88
CA SER A 158 3.10 -8.46 -4.41
C SER A 158 2.83 -8.40 -2.92
N ALA A 159 3.09 -7.22 -2.35
CA ALA A 159 2.70 -6.87 -1.00
C ALA A 159 1.73 -5.68 -1.06
N SER A 160 0.72 -5.74 -0.21
CA SER A 160 -0.29 -4.69 -0.13
C SER A 160 -0.81 -4.52 1.27
N VAL A 161 -1.34 -3.34 1.56
CA VAL A 161 -2.12 -3.13 2.78
C VAL A 161 -3.60 -3.26 2.44
N GLY A 162 -4.30 -4.11 3.19
CA GLY A 162 -5.73 -4.36 3.04
C GLY A 162 -6.54 -3.63 4.10
N PHE A 163 -7.44 -2.76 3.66
CA PHE A 163 -8.41 -2.06 4.50
C PHE A 163 -9.77 -2.74 4.42
N THR A 164 -10.59 -2.67 5.47
CA THR A 164 -11.94 -3.23 5.34
C THR A 164 -12.75 -2.51 4.29
N THR A 165 -13.59 -3.29 3.58
CA THR A 165 -14.44 -2.75 2.52
C THR A 165 -15.38 -1.65 3.06
N ASP A 166 -15.86 -1.78 4.30
CA ASP A 166 -16.73 -0.78 4.92
C ASP A 166 -16.02 0.55 5.18
N GLN A 167 -14.81 0.53 5.76
CA GLN A 167 -14.01 1.74 5.98
C GLN A 167 -13.72 2.47 4.67
N MET A 168 -13.32 1.73 3.63
CA MET A 168 -13.03 2.33 2.33
C MET A 168 -14.29 2.84 1.64
N ASN A 169 -15.42 2.14 1.75
CA ASN A 169 -16.71 2.62 1.25
C ASN A 169 -17.14 3.91 1.93
N ASP A 170 -16.96 4.03 3.25
CA ASP A 170 -17.31 5.23 3.99
C ASP A 170 -16.40 6.41 3.65
N LEU A 171 -15.10 6.16 3.45
CA LEU A 171 -14.19 7.14 2.86
C LEU A 171 -14.71 7.59 1.50
N HIS A 172 -14.94 6.66 0.58
CA HIS A 172 -15.35 6.95 -0.80
C HIS A 172 -16.66 7.75 -0.85
N LYS A 173 -17.64 7.44 -0.01
CA LYS A 173 -18.89 8.22 0.12
C LYS A 173 -18.65 9.65 0.58
N SER A 174 -17.63 9.88 1.40
CA SER A 174 -17.26 11.21 1.90
C SER A 174 -16.50 12.07 0.88
N LEU A 175 -16.07 11.47 -0.23
CA LEU A 175 -15.31 12.12 -1.28
C LEU A 175 -16.24 12.56 -2.44
N PRO A 176 -15.96 13.70 -3.08
CA PRO A 176 -16.62 14.07 -4.32
C PRO A 176 -16.34 13.05 -5.44
N TYR A 177 -17.25 13.01 -6.40
CA TYR A 177 -17.07 12.25 -7.63
C TYR A 177 -16.37 13.13 -8.67
N HIS A 178 -15.35 12.58 -9.35
CA HIS A 178 -14.65 13.25 -10.42
C HIS A 178 -14.57 12.38 -11.66
N ARG A 179 -14.71 13.00 -12.84
CA ARG A 179 -14.51 12.33 -14.12
C ARG A 179 -13.07 12.56 -14.58
N PHE A 180 -12.21 11.59 -14.33
CA PHE A 180 -10.84 11.61 -14.79
C PHE A 180 -10.75 11.51 -16.31
N LYS A 181 -9.84 12.27 -16.92
CA LYS A 181 -9.55 12.18 -18.37
C LYS A 181 -8.87 10.85 -18.75
N SER A 182 -8.08 10.31 -17.82
CA SER A 182 -7.24 9.10 -17.99
C SER A 182 -7.86 7.82 -17.47
N ALA A 183 -9.02 7.89 -16.79
CA ALA A 183 -9.58 6.78 -16.04
C ALA A 183 -11.11 6.83 -15.96
N PHE A 184 -11.70 5.76 -15.42
CA PHE A 184 -13.13 5.75 -15.16
C PHE A 184 -13.50 6.78 -14.09
N PRO A 185 -14.65 7.45 -14.24
CA PRO A 185 -15.16 8.35 -13.22
C PRO A 185 -15.21 7.68 -11.83
N SER A 186 -14.64 8.33 -10.81
CA SER A 186 -14.29 7.71 -9.52
C SER A 186 -14.36 8.72 -8.37
N ARG A 187 -14.34 8.24 -7.13
CA ARG A 187 -14.25 9.09 -5.92
C ARG A 187 -12.83 9.61 -5.71
N ALA A 188 -12.71 10.92 -5.50
CA ALA A 188 -11.43 11.62 -5.57
C ALA A 188 -11.21 12.60 -4.42
N LEU A 189 -9.94 12.82 -4.06
CA LEU A 189 -9.53 13.95 -3.24
C LEU A 189 -9.33 15.19 -4.12
N ALA A 190 -9.93 16.30 -3.70
CA ALA A 190 -9.74 17.61 -4.33
C ALA A 190 -8.61 18.37 -3.61
N ILE A 191 -7.63 18.87 -4.35
CA ILE A 191 -6.51 19.64 -3.83
C ILE A 191 -6.52 21.01 -4.53
N PRO A 192 -6.96 22.09 -3.85
CA PRO A 192 -6.87 23.44 -4.40
C PRO A 192 -5.40 23.81 -4.64
N ILE A 193 -5.03 24.09 -5.89
CA ILE A 193 -3.65 24.40 -6.28
C ILE A 193 -3.64 25.18 -7.60
N ASP A 194 -2.78 26.19 -7.69
CA ASP A 194 -2.61 26.97 -8.91
C ASP A 194 -2.00 26.14 -10.05
N SER A 195 -2.12 26.63 -11.28
CA SER A 195 -1.73 25.85 -12.47
C SER A 195 -0.22 25.63 -12.58
N ASP A 196 0.60 26.53 -12.05
CA ASP A 196 2.06 26.44 -12.17
C ASP A 196 2.61 25.43 -11.16
N ALA A 197 2.12 25.50 -9.91
CA ALA A 197 2.40 24.53 -8.87
C ALA A 197 1.83 23.15 -9.22
N ALA A 198 0.62 23.07 -9.80
CA ALA A 198 0.06 21.79 -10.25
C ALA A 198 0.93 21.12 -11.33
N ARG A 199 1.45 21.92 -12.28
CA ARG A 199 2.32 21.42 -13.34
C ARG A 199 3.64 20.86 -12.80
N ASP A 200 4.19 21.51 -11.77
CA ASP A 200 5.41 21.08 -11.10
C ASP A 200 5.21 19.84 -10.22
N VAL A 201 4.10 19.80 -9.46
CA VAL A 201 3.85 18.77 -8.45
C VAL A 201 3.23 17.50 -9.01
N LYS A 202 2.32 17.61 -9.99
CA LYS A 202 1.56 16.45 -10.52
C LYS A 202 2.47 15.25 -10.90
N PRO A 203 3.59 15.44 -11.63
CA PRO A 203 4.50 14.34 -12.00
C PRO A 203 5.13 13.59 -10.81
N HIS A 204 5.07 14.17 -9.62
CA HIS A 204 5.66 13.63 -8.40
C HIS A 204 4.61 13.38 -7.31
N ALA A 205 3.34 13.62 -7.59
CA ALA A 205 2.27 13.40 -6.62
C ALA A 205 2.06 11.90 -6.39
N ALA A 206 1.84 11.51 -5.13
CA ALA A 206 1.49 10.16 -4.74
C ALA A 206 0.34 10.18 -3.72
N ILE A 207 -0.58 9.22 -3.85
CA ILE A 207 -1.65 9.00 -2.87
C ILE A 207 -1.06 8.21 -1.71
N VAL A 208 -1.32 8.60 -0.48
CA VAL A 208 -0.82 7.92 0.72
C VAL A 208 -1.96 7.60 1.66
N TYR A 209 -1.99 6.36 2.14
CA TYR A 209 -2.96 5.87 3.12
C TYR A 209 -2.24 5.68 4.45
N GLN A 210 -2.59 6.47 5.46
CA GLN A 210 -2.14 6.27 6.82
C GLN A 210 -2.96 5.18 7.48
N TYR A 211 -2.32 4.27 8.20
CA TYR A 211 -2.98 3.10 8.75
C TYR A 211 -2.40 2.62 10.08
N ARG A 212 -3.21 1.83 10.77
CA ARG A 212 -2.84 1.05 11.94
C ARG A 212 -3.10 -0.43 11.70
N LEU A 213 -2.28 -1.29 12.28
CA LEU A 213 -2.43 -2.73 12.15
C LEU A 213 -3.75 -3.21 12.73
N ARG A 214 -4.34 -4.22 12.07
CA ARG A 214 -5.57 -4.88 12.48
C ARG A 214 -5.34 -6.39 12.54
N ASP A 215 -5.80 -7.01 13.63
CA ASP A 215 -5.79 -8.46 13.74
C ASP A 215 -6.84 -9.13 12.81
N PRO A 216 -6.50 -10.23 12.09
CA PRO A 216 -5.19 -10.88 12.01
C PRO A 216 -4.22 -10.07 11.13
N PHE A 217 -2.99 -9.80 11.60
CA PHE A 217 -2.13 -8.78 10.98
C PHE A 217 -1.69 -9.05 9.54
N VAL A 218 -1.65 -10.32 9.12
CA VAL A 218 -1.24 -10.71 7.76
C VAL A 218 -2.16 -11.81 7.22
N ALA A 219 -2.59 -11.66 5.97
CA ALA A 219 -3.19 -12.72 5.17
C ALA A 219 -2.23 -13.09 4.03
N ARG A 220 -2.07 -14.38 3.71
CA ARG A 220 -1.09 -14.87 2.73
C ARG A 220 -1.76 -15.41 1.46
N GLY A 221 -0.99 -15.50 0.37
CA GLY A 221 -1.49 -15.88 -0.95
C GLY A 221 -2.11 -17.28 -1.01
N THR A 222 -1.69 -18.20 -0.14
CA THR A 222 -2.31 -19.53 0.02
C THR A 222 -3.77 -19.47 0.49
N ASP A 223 -4.17 -18.34 1.05
CA ASP A 223 -5.52 -18.04 1.54
C ASP A 223 -6.39 -17.34 0.46
N VAL A 224 -5.80 -17.04 -0.71
CA VAL A 224 -6.45 -16.30 -1.80
C VAL A 224 -6.94 -17.27 -2.85
N HIS A 225 -8.26 -17.33 -3.03
CA HIS A 225 -8.85 -17.92 -4.23
C HIS A 225 -9.15 -16.80 -5.23
N ALA A 226 -8.25 -16.59 -6.18
CA ALA A 226 -8.63 -15.88 -7.40
C ALA A 226 -9.58 -16.78 -8.20
N ALA A 227 -10.66 -16.22 -8.73
CA ALA A 227 -11.48 -16.94 -9.70
C ALA A 227 -10.62 -17.23 -10.94
N THR A 228 -10.22 -18.48 -11.14
CA THR A 228 -9.62 -18.95 -12.40
C THR A 228 -10.72 -19.00 -13.44
N ILE A 229 -11.05 -17.86 -14.03
CA ILE A 229 -11.75 -17.83 -15.31
C ILE A 229 -10.68 -18.10 -16.37
N ASP A 230 -10.96 -18.97 -17.34
CA ASP A 230 -10.22 -19.08 -18.59
C ASP A 230 -10.35 -17.75 -19.37
N ALA A 231 -9.63 -16.74 -18.88
CA ALA A 231 -9.53 -15.45 -19.50
C ALA A 231 -8.32 -15.47 -20.46
N PRO A 232 -8.38 -14.72 -21.58
CA PRO A 232 -7.25 -14.60 -22.50
C PRO A 232 -5.98 -14.04 -21.82
N VAL A 233 -6.14 -13.42 -20.65
CA VAL A 233 -5.06 -13.06 -19.74
C VAL A 233 -5.13 -13.99 -18.53
N SER A 234 -4.09 -14.79 -18.30
CA SER A 234 -3.91 -15.51 -17.03
C SER A 234 -2.93 -14.71 -16.18
N ILE A 235 -3.36 -14.32 -14.99
CA ILE A 235 -2.54 -13.60 -14.03
C ILE A 235 -2.51 -14.44 -12.76
N ALA A 236 -1.35 -14.99 -12.42
CA ALA A 236 -1.14 -15.66 -11.15
C ALA A 236 -0.37 -14.71 -10.23
N VAL A 237 -1.06 -14.13 -9.25
CA VAL A 237 -0.45 -13.24 -8.25
C VAL A 237 -0.36 -13.98 -6.93
N GLU A 238 0.87 -14.22 -6.45
CA GLU A 238 1.09 -14.58 -5.06
C GLU A 238 1.16 -13.28 -4.24
N LYS A 239 0.39 -13.20 -3.15
CA LYS A 239 0.18 -11.93 -2.48
C LYS A 239 0.25 -12.03 -0.97
N VAL A 240 0.99 -11.13 -0.36
CA VAL A 240 1.00 -10.93 1.09
C VAL A 240 0.23 -9.64 1.40
N VAL A 241 -0.75 -9.73 2.31
CA VAL A 241 -1.60 -8.60 2.65
C VAL A 241 -1.48 -8.29 4.13
N VAL A 242 -0.96 -7.10 4.45
CA VAL A 242 -0.99 -6.57 5.82
C VAL A 242 -2.40 -6.02 6.07
N LEU A 243 -3.10 -6.57 7.05
CA LEU A 243 -4.45 -6.12 7.38
C LEU A 243 -4.40 -4.90 8.30
N ALA A 244 -5.22 -3.91 7.97
CA ALA A 244 -5.15 -2.61 8.62
C ALA A 244 -6.51 -1.93 8.74
N ASP A 245 -6.61 -1.04 9.72
CA ASP A 245 -7.63 -0.01 9.77
C ASP A 245 -7.09 1.27 9.14
N LEU A 246 -7.90 1.88 8.28
CA LEU A 246 -7.59 3.16 7.67
C LEU A 246 -7.72 4.31 8.69
N VAL A 247 -6.70 5.17 8.76
CA VAL A 247 -6.66 6.35 9.63
C VAL A 247 -6.89 7.64 8.86
N ALA A 248 -6.22 7.80 7.72
CA ALA A 248 -6.35 8.96 6.85
C ALA A 248 -5.88 8.63 5.43
N VAL A 249 -6.34 9.39 4.45
CA VAL A 249 -5.81 9.37 3.08
C VAL A 249 -5.34 10.76 2.70
N GLY A 250 -4.21 10.87 2.05
CA GLY A 250 -3.63 12.13 1.64
C GLY A 250 -2.91 12.03 0.31
N VAL A 251 -2.35 13.16 -0.11
CA VAL A 251 -1.47 13.24 -1.26
C VAL A 251 -0.19 13.92 -0.82
N ILE A 252 0.95 13.35 -1.22
CA ILE A 252 2.28 13.90 -0.95
C ILE A 252 2.99 14.23 -2.26
N ASP A 253 3.97 15.12 -2.19
CA ASP A 253 5.02 15.25 -3.20
C ASP A 253 6.15 14.26 -2.89
N LEU A 254 6.44 13.34 -3.81
CA LEU A 254 7.47 12.31 -3.62
C LEU A 254 8.90 12.88 -3.57
N ARG A 255 9.12 14.13 -3.99
CA ARG A 255 10.47 14.73 -4.00
C ARG A 255 10.97 15.00 -2.58
N ASP A 256 10.09 15.51 -1.72
CA ASP A 256 10.42 15.96 -0.38
C ASP A 256 9.53 15.36 0.71
N GLY A 257 8.52 14.57 0.34
CA GLY A 257 7.56 13.95 1.25
C GLY A 257 6.49 14.90 1.78
N LYS A 258 6.38 16.11 1.23
CA LYS A 258 5.46 17.13 1.74
C LYS A 258 4.00 16.73 1.50
N VAL A 259 3.19 16.73 2.56
CA VAL A 259 1.76 16.48 2.50
C VAL A 259 1.04 17.69 1.89
N LEU A 260 0.39 17.48 0.76
CA LEU A 260 -0.35 18.48 0.00
C LEU A 260 -1.82 18.54 0.43
N ALA A 261 -2.39 17.38 0.73
CA ALA A 261 -3.75 17.24 1.23
C ALA A 261 -3.87 16.05 2.16
N ALA A 262 -4.80 16.12 3.10
CA ALA A 262 -5.11 15.02 4.00
C ALA A 262 -6.61 15.01 4.31
N LYS A 263 -7.19 13.82 4.30
CA LYS A 263 -8.56 13.51 4.68
C LYS A 263 -8.51 12.48 5.81
N PRO A 264 -8.68 12.89 7.06
CA PRO A 264 -8.80 11.94 8.16
C PRO A 264 -10.08 11.14 8.02
N MET A 265 -10.04 9.89 8.47
CA MET A 265 -11.23 9.09 8.63
C MET A 265 -12.04 9.60 9.82
N SER A 266 -13.34 9.77 9.61
CA SER A 266 -14.31 10.05 10.68
C SER A 266 -14.60 8.76 11.45
N VAL A 267 -13.62 8.17 12.16
CA VAL A 267 -13.84 6.82 12.72
C VAL A 267 -14.68 6.90 14.00
N SER A 268 -15.83 6.21 14.01
CA SER A 268 -16.27 5.49 15.21
C SER A 268 -15.64 4.10 15.15
N VAL A 269 -14.61 3.87 15.95
CA VAL A 269 -14.02 2.54 16.12
C VAL A 269 -14.97 1.78 17.03
N LYS A 270 -15.53 0.66 16.55
CA LYS A 270 -16.11 -0.35 17.44
C LYS A 270 -15.02 -1.32 17.86
#